data_AF-A0A9N9HJN1-F1
#
_entry.id   AF-A0A9N9HJN1-F1
#
_cell.length_a   1.000
_cell.length_b   1.000
_cell.length_c   1.000
_cell.angle_alpha   90.00
_cell.angle_beta   90.00
_cell.angle_gamma   90.00
#
_symmetry.space_group_name_H-M   'P 1'
#
loop_
_entity.id
_entity.type
_entity.pdbx_description
1 polymer ?
#
loop_
_entity_poly.entity_id
_entity_poly.type
_entity_poly.pdbx_seq_one_letter_code
_entity_poly.pdbx_strand_id
1 'polypeptide(L)'
;MVNAQQWLNSKFPNQDAKRKIKQLYIYATNSTDNNNNGNYYFYNVQLEGELNLEEFCNLEYIQIQGNSSNLNNYQKLTSLKIANCRKLRTFYLYYNNSQFTMDGSKALTTLYLQHCQNLTNLQLSEQLSKLTNLQIQNCSNLTTINGLDNLITLNSLNLNNCGQLTTLNGLDGLYRLTNFTMVGGRVTSLENFNNSSELEAAAKARDAAQADLATERTNHQNTQQTLKVWTAEFGDNPEEVKAARDKNQADLAQAQKAYTAEQAEHNKTKTELTNTKVERDSQPNITLAEYQQLLDNQKPEELPAN
;
A
#
# COMPACT_ATOMS: atom_id res chain seq x y z
N MET A 1 18.95 -16.19 19.83
CA MET A 1 18.80 -15.83 18.41
C MET A 1 18.71 -17.10 17.59
N VAL A 2 17.81 -17.14 16.62
CA VAL A 2 17.59 -18.30 15.74
C VAL A 2 17.42 -17.82 14.30
N ASN A 3 17.89 -18.62 13.34
CA ASN A 3 17.66 -18.33 11.93
C ASN A 3 16.15 -18.32 11.64
N ALA A 4 15.68 -17.26 10.96
CA ALA A 4 14.27 -17.00 10.76
C ALA A 4 13.57 -18.11 9.96
N GLN A 5 14.19 -18.57 8.86
CA GLN A 5 13.60 -19.61 8.04
C GLN A 5 13.60 -20.98 8.72
N GLN A 6 14.68 -21.33 9.42
CA GLN A 6 14.74 -22.58 10.19
C GLN A 6 13.68 -22.60 11.30
N TRP A 7 13.52 -21.48 12.01
CA TRP A 7 12.48 -21.32 13.02
C TRP A 7 11.08 -21.50 12.42
N LEU A 8 10.82 -20.85 11.28
CA LEU A 8 9.53 -20.94 10.60
C LEU A 8 9.21 -22.38 10.17
N ASN A 9 10.18 -23.09 9.59
CA ASN A 9 10.03 -24.47 9.17
C ASN A 9 9.83 -25.42 10.36
N SER A 10 10.44 -25.14 11.50
CA SER A 10 10.24 -25.91 12.74
C SER A 10 8.82 -25.72 13.30
N LYS A 11 8.28 -24.50 13.28
CA LYS A 11 6.93 -24.20 13.79
C LYS A 11 5.83 -24.63 12.82
N PHE A 12 6.09 -24.57 11.52
CA PHE A 12 5.13 -24.88 10.46
C PHE A 12 5.72 -25.83 9.42
N PRO A 13 5.84 -27.13 9.74
CA PRO A 13 6.59 -28.08 8.91
C PRO A 13 5.87 -28.52 7.63
N ASN A 14 4.54 -28.35 7.55
CA ASN A 14 3.75 -28.74 6.39
C ASN A 14 2.92 -27.58 5.83
N GLN A 15 2.59 -27.68 4.54
CA GLN A 15 1.91 -26.62 3.80
C GLN A 15 0.51 -26.33 4.34
N ASP A 16 -0.21 -27.35 4.81
CA ASP A 16 -1.55 -27.20 5.37
C ASP A 16 -1.56 -26.38 6.66
N ALA A 17 -0.54 -26.54 7.51
CA ALA A 17 -0.37 -25.71 8.71
C ALA A 17 -0.15 -24.24 8.31
N LYS A 18 0.74 -23.97 7.35
CA LYS A 18 1.01 -22.61 6.84
C LYS A 18 -0.24 -21.95 6.26
N ARG A 19 -1.08 -22.70 5.54
CA ARG A 19 -2.33 -22.21 4.93
C ARG A 19 -3.41 -21.84 5.93
N LYS A 20 -3.37 -22.35 7.16
CA LYS A 20 -4.36 -22.03 8.21
C LYS A 20 -4.07 -20.72 8.95
N ILE A 21 -2.86 -20.18 8.80
CA ILE A 21 -2.42 -19.00 9.53
C ILE A 21 -3.02 -17.74 8.90
N LYS A 22 -3.72 -16.95 9.72
CA LYS A 22 -4.24 -15.62 9.33
C LYS A 22 -3.44 -14.50 9.97
N GLN A 23 -3.06 -14.65 11.23
CA GLN A 23 -2.29 -13.64 11.94
C GLN A 23 -1.10 -14.28 12.65
N LEU A 24 0.05 -13.66 12.49
CA LEU A 24 1.31 -14.14 13.05
C LEU A 24 1.98 -13.03 13.84
N TYR A 25 2.22 -13.28 15.12
CA TYR A 25 2.86 -12.37 16.05
C TYR A 25 4.13 -13.02 16.59
N ILE A 26 5.27 -12.35 16.44
CA ILE A 26 6.59 -12.87 16.81
C ILE A 26 7.27 -11.82 17.69
N TYR A 27 7.50 -12.18 18.95
CA TYR A 27 8.02 -11.29 19.98
C TYR A 27 9.30 -11.84 20.59
N ALA A 28 10.30 -10.98 20.75
CA ALA A 28 11.48 -11.26 21.57
C ALA A 28 11.24 -11.00 23.08
N THR A 29 10.04 -10.53 23.47
CA THR A 29 9.70 -10.31 24.88
C THR A 29 9.32 -11.60 25.58
N ASN A 30 9.48 -11.60 26.91
CA ASN A 30 9.24 -12.77 27.73
C ASN A 30 7.74 -13.00 27.96
N SER A 31 7.21 -14.09 27.43
CA SER A 31 5.85 -14.58 27.70
C SER A 31 5.73 -16.04 27.26
N THR A 32 4.51 -16.59 27.24
CA THR A 32 4.24 -17.95 26.74
C THR A 32 3.53 -17.91 25.40
N ASP A 33 3.99 -18.77 24.47
CA ASP A 33 3.33 -18.98 23.18
C ASP A 33 1.83 -19.26 23.38
N ASN A 34 0.99 -18.71 22.52
CA ASN A 34 -0.44 -19.00 22.55
C ASN A 34 -1.07 -18.91 21.15
N ASN A 35 -2.24 -19.51 21.01
CA ASN A 35 -3.04 -19.48 19.80
C ASN A 35 -4.49 -19.15 20.16
N ASN A 36 -5.02 -18.08 19.58
CA ASN A 36 -6.40 -17.67 19.78
C ASN A 36 -7.11 -17.59 18.42
N ASN A 37 -7.95 -18.58 18.11
CA ASN A 37 -8.79 -18.60 16.91
C ASN A 37 -8.05 -18.33 15.58
N GLY A 38 -6.82 -18.83 15.42
CA GLY A 38 -6.03 -18.68 14.20
C GLY A 38 -5.03 -17.51 14.22
N ASN A 39 -4.93 -16.82 15.37
CA ASN A 39 -3.89 -15.85 15.67
C ASN A 39 -2.80 -16.54 16.47
N TYR A 40 -1.59 -16.61 15.92
CA TYR A 40 -0.47 -17.30 16.53
C TYR A 40 0.49 -16.31 17.15
N TYR A 41 0.73 -16.45 18.45
CA TYR A 41 1.63 -15.61 19.23
C TYR A 41 2.83 -16.44 19.67
N PHE A 42 4.01 -16.02 19.23
CA PHE A 42 5.28 -16.61 19.62
C PHE A 42 6.08 -15.60 20.43
N TYR A 43 6.54 -16.02 21.60
CA TYR A 43 7.30 -15.19 22.53
C TYR A 43 8.68 -15.77 22.78
N ASN A 44 9.60 -14.95 23.31
CA ASN A 44 11.01 -15.31 23.46
C ASN A 44 11.68 -15.69 22.12
N VAL A 45 11.18 -15.15 21.01
CA VAL A 45 11.67 -15.42 19.66
C VAL A 45 12.43 -14.23 19.11
N GLN A 46 13.74 -14.43 18.96
CA GLN A 46 14.63 -13.49 18.29
C GLN A 46 15.16 -14.10 17.01
N LEU A 47 14.69 -13.58 15.88
CA LEU A 47 14.98 -14.02 14.53
C LEU A 47 16.16 -13.27 13.92
N GLU A 48 16.94 -13.98 13.11
CA GLU A 48 17.98 -13.41 12.25
C GLU A 48 17.89 -13.94 10.82
N GLY A 49 18.33 -13.12 9.85
CA GLY A 49 18.39 -13.49 8.44
C GLY A 49 17.08 -13.27 7.68
N GLU A 50 16.86 -14.09 6.65
CA GLU A 50 15.69 -14.01 5.77
C GLU A 50 14.50 -14.80 6.33
N LEU A 51 13.31 -14.20 6.28
CA LEU A 51 12.05 -14.85 6.56
C LEU A 51 11.21 -14.95 5.28
N ASN A 52 11.00 -16.17 4.77
CA ASN A 52 10.15 -16.41 3.60
C ASN A 52 8.76 -16.89 4.02
N LEU A 53 7.74 -16.07 3.73
CA LEU A 53 6.33 -16.33 4.02
C LEU A 53 5.49 -16.60 2.76
N GLU A 54 6.09 -16.83 1.60
CA GLU A 54 5.37 -16.99 0.33
C GLU A 54 4.36 -18.15 0.34
N GLU A 55 4.56 -19.16 1.18
CA GLU A 55 3.63 -20.27 1.36
C GLU A 55 2.41 -19.94 2.26
N PHE A 56 2.40 -18.78 2.92
CA PHE A 56 1.36 -18.34 3.85
C PHE A 56 0.26 -17.57 3.11
N CYS A 57 -0.41 -18.24 2.17
CA CYS A 57 -1.34 -17.58 1.24
C CYS A 57 -2.58 -16.94 1.90
N ASN A 58 -2.91 -17.32 3.15
CA ASN A 58 -4.01 -16.77 3.93
C ASN A 58 -3.59 -15.78 5.02
N LEU A 59 -2.30 -15.49 5.14
CA LEU A 59 -1.80 -14.52 6.12
C LEU A 59 -2.35 -13.14 5.77
N GLU A 60 -2.98 -12.51 6.75
CA GLU A 60 -3.61 -11.19 6.69
C GLU A 60 -2.80 -10.15 7.48
N TYR A 61 -2.09 -10.61 8.51
CA TYR A 61 -1.38 -9.76 9.46
C TYR A 61 -0.08 -10.42 9.90
N ILE A 62 1.01 -9.65 9.94
CA ILE A 62 2.22 -10.05 10.64
C ILE A 62 2.82 -8.91 11.47
N GLN A 63 3.18 -9.23 12.70
CA GLN A 63 3.98 -8.37 13.56
C GLN A 63 5.21 -9.12 14.03
N ILE A 64 6.37 -8.50 13.82
CA ILE A 64 7.65 -9.00 14.31
C ILE A 64 8.26 -7.90 15.17
N GLN A 65 8.55 -8.22 16.41
CA GLN A 65 8.97 -7.25 17.39
C GLN A 65 10.16 -7.75 18.19
N GLY A 66 11.24 -6.99 18.16
CA GLY A 66 12.37 -7.14 19.08
C GLY A 66 12.02 -6.63 20.47
N ASN A 67 12.93 -6.77 21.41
CA ASN A 67 12.75 -6.24 22.76
C ASN A 67 13.52 -4.92 22.89
N SER A 68 12.83 -3.87 23.33
CA SER A 68 13.35 -2.51 23.45
C SER A 68 14.39 -2.33 24.56
N SER A 69 14.57 -3.30 25.48
CA SER A 69 15.47 -3.15 26.63
C SER A 69 16.94 -2.91 26.23
N ASN A 70 17.42 -3.51 25.13
CA ASN A 70 18.74 -3.24 24.58
C ASN A 70 18.83 -3.67 23.09
N LEU A 71 19.82 -3.15 22.35
CA LEU A 71 20.05 -3.47 20.94
C LEU A 71 20.38 -4.95 20.67
N ASN A 72 20.90 -5.67 21.66
CA ASN A 72 21.19 -7.10 21.52
C ASN A 72 19.93 -7.95 21.51
N ASN A 73 18.79 -7.42 21.96
CA ASN A 73 17.50 -8.11 21.97
C ASN A 73 16.59 -7.68 20.80
N TYR A 74 17.08 -6.84 19.91
CA TYR A 74 16.38 -6.47 18.68
C TYR A 74 16.34 -7.67 17.74
N GLN A 75 15.36 -7.69 16.82
CA GLN A 75 15.40 -8.62 15.69
C GLN A 75 16.62 -8.33 14.83
N LYS A 76 17.08 -9.31 14.06
CA LYS A 76 18.15 -9.16 13.07
C LYS A 76 17.72 -9.65 11.70
N LEU A 77 16.48 -9.33 11.32
CA LEU A 77 15.92 -9.69 10.03
C LEU A 77 16.55 -8.85 8.94
N THR A 78 17.00 -9.52 7.89
CA THR A 78 17.63 -8.89 6.72
C THR A 78 16.70 -8.81 5.52
N SER A 79 15.75 -9.73 5.44
CA SER A 79 14.86 -9.87 4.29
C SER A 79 13.51 -10.46 4.71
N LEU A 80 12.42 -9.96 4.12
CA LEU A 80 11.08 -10.53 4.20
C LEU A 80 10.55 -10.83 2.79
N LYS A 81 10.20 -12.09 2.53
CA LYS A 81 9.54 -12.50 1.27
C LYS A 81 8.06 -12.78 1.49
N ILE A 82 7.21 -11.96 0.87
CA ILE A 82 5.75 -11.93 0.98
C ILE A 82 5.06 -11.76 -0.38
N ALA A 83 5.76 -11.87 -1.52
CA ALA A 83 5.18 -11.69 -2.85
C ALA A 83 3.90 -12.52 -3.08
N ASN A 84 3.84 -13.73 -2.53
CA ASN A 84 2.69 -14.63 -2.63
C ASN A 84 1.68 -14.55 -1.47
N CYS A 85 1.88 -13.65 -0.50
CA CYS A 85 0.93 -13.40 0.59
C CYS A 85 -0.25 -12.54 0.11
N ARG A 86 -1.15 -13.13 -0.67
CA ARG A 86 -2.27 -12.44 -1.37
C ARG A 86 -3.32 -11.82 -0.45
N LYS A 87 -3.32 -12.18 0.84
CA LYS A 87 -4.23 -11.63 1.84
C LYS A 87 -3.56 -10.67 2.83
N LEU A 88 -2.23 -10.53 2.78
CA LEU A 88 -1.49 -9.77 3.79
C LEU A 88 -1.79 -8.29 3.63
N ARG A 89 -2.47 -7.71 4.62
CA ARG A 89 -2.85 -6.29 4.66
C ARG A 89 -1.86 -5.47 5.47
N THR A 90 -1.33 -6.07 6.53
CA THR A 90 -0.60 -5.32 7.54
C THR A 90 0.70 -6.02 7.93
N PHE A 91 1.80 -5.27 7.87
CA PHE A 91 3.10 -5.69 8.36
C PHE A 91 3.66 -4.66 9.34
N TYR A 92 4.01 -5.14 10.53
CA TYR A 92 4.75 -4.40 11.54
C TYR A 92 6.13 -5.01 11.79
N LEU A 93 7.17 -4.19 11.72
CA LEU A 93 8.51 -4.50 12.20
C LEU A 93 8.92 -3.50 13.26
N TYR A 94 9.06 -3.98 14.49
CA TYR A 94 9.49 -3.19 15.64
C TYR A 94 10.86 -3.65 16.11
N TYR A 95 11.75 -2.71 16.42
CA TYR A 95 13.05 -2.98 17.03
C TYR A 95 13.88 -4.00 16.24
N ASN A 96 14.24 -3.66 15.00
CA ASN A 96 15.13 -4.46 14.15
C ASN A 96 16.51 -3.80 14.05
N ASN A 97 17.57 -4.59 14.23
CA ASN A 97 18.95 -4.10 14.22
C ASN A 97 19.75 -4.72 13.08
N SER A 98 19.18 -4.72 11.87
CA SER A 98 19.86 -5.10 10.64
C SER A 98 19.41 -4.21 9.50
N GLN A 99 20.22 -4.14 8.44
CA GLN A 99 19.73 -3.62 7.17
C GLN A 99 18.59 -4.53 6.70
N PHE A 100 17.47 -3.96 6.29
CA PHE A 100 16.25 -4.70 6.00
C PHE A 100 15.76 -4.43 4.58
N THR A 101 15.35 -5.50 3.91
CA THR A 101 14.74 -5.46 2.58
C THR A 101 13.46 -6.28 2.59
N MET A 102 12.56 -6.00 1.67
CA MET A 102 11.38 -6.84 1.45
C MET A 102 11.02 -6.84 -0.03
N ASP A 103 10.46 -7.94 -0.50
CA ASP A 103 9.66 -7.88 -1.71
C ASP A 103 8.32 -7.17 -1.40
N GLY A 104 7.55 -6.84 -2.43
CA GLY A 104 6.22 -6.25 -2.26
C GLY A 104 5.12 -7.30 -2.42
N SER A 105 4.02 -7.10 -1.69
CA SER A 105 2.76 -7.81 -1.92
C SER A 105 1.71 -6.83 -2.43
N LYS A 106 1.02 -7.18 -3.53
CA LYS A 106 -0.12 -6.43 -4.09
C LYS A 106 -1.33 -6.36 -3.15
N ALA A 107 -1.24 -7.01 -2.00
CA ALA A 107 -2.26 -7.06 -0.97
C ALA A 107 -1.99 -6.08 0.19
N LEU A 108 -0.73 -5.66 0.38
CA LEU A 108 -0.31 -4.90 1.55
C LEU A 108 -0.86 -3.47 1.47
N THR A 109 -1.61 -3.07 2.49
CA THR A 109 -2.17 -1.72 2.61
C THR A 109 -1.41 -0.90 3.65
N THR A 110 -0.74 -1.58 4.58
CA THR A 110 -0.21 -0.95 5.77
C THR A 110 1.16 -1.51 6.14
N LEU A 111 2.16 -0.62 6.18
CA LEU A 111 3.54 -0.95 6.53
C LEU A 111 4.05 -0.05 7.65
N TYR A 112 4.52 -0.67 8.73
CA TYR A 112 5.15 0.01 9.85
C TYR A 112 6.56 -0.53 10.10
N LEU A 113 7.55 0.36 10.04
CA LEU A 113 8.93 0.10 10.43
C LEU A 113 9.27 1.06 11.58
N GLN A 114 9.43 0.55 12.80
CA GLN A 114 9.70 1.40 13.95
C GLN A 114 10.92 0.91 14.73
N HIS A 115 11.78 1.85 15.13
CA HIS A 115 13.04 1.57 15.83
C HIS A 115 13.96 0.60 15.05
N CYS A 116 14.03 0.72 13.73
CA CYS A 116 14.96 -0.06 12.92
C CYS A 116 16.35 0.62 12.89
N GLN A 117 17.20 0.37 13.89
CA GLN A 117 18.41 1.20 14.13
C GLN A 117 19.55 0.96 13.13
N ASN A 118 19.59 -0.18 12.45
CA ASN A 118 20.59 -0.44 11.39
C ASN A 118 20.00 -0.37 9.97
N LEU A 119 18.75 0.10 9.84
CA LEU A 119 18.15 0.39 8.54
C LEU A 119 18.74 1.70 8.01
N THR A 120 19.65 1.60 7.05
CA THR A 120 20.31 2.77 6.45
C THR A 120 19.63 3.19 5.15
N ASN A 121 19.16 2.22 4.36
CA ASN A 121 18.50 2.47 3.09
C ASN A 121 17.27 1.58 2.98
N LEU A 122 16.13 2.15 2.57
CA LEU A 122 14.91 1.39 2.31
C LEU A 122 14.55 1.45 0.83
N GLN A 123 14.37 0.29 0.21
CA GLN A 123 13.86 0.17 -1.16
C GLN A 123 12.41 -0.33 -1.10
N LEU A 124 11.47 0.45 -1.63
CA LEU A 124 10.06 0.08 -1.71
C LEU A 124 9.79 -0.50 -3.11
N SER A 125 9.22 -1.69 -3.14
CA SER A 125 8.89 -2.40 -4.38
C SER A 125 7.66 -1.79 -5.07
N GLU A 126 7.66 -1.74 -6.40
CA GLU A 126 6.48 -1.43 -7.23
C GLU A 126 5.26 -2.32 -6.94
N GLN A 127 5.48 -3.51 -6.38
CA GLN A 127 4.41 -4.45 -6.02
C GLN A 127 3.60 -3.97 -4.80
N LEU A 128 4.02 -2.89 -4.11
CA LEU A 128 3.30 -2.24 -3.02
C LEU A 128 2.23 -1.24 -3.50
N SER A 129 1.68 -1.43 -4.70
CA SER A 129 0.74 -0.52 -5.36
C SER A 129 -0.62 -0.32 -4.65
N LYS A 130 -0.87 -1.00 -3.53
CA LYS A 130 -2.08 -0.82 -2.69
C LYS A 130 -1.77 -0.24 -1.31
N LEU A 131 -0.52 0.12 -1.05
CA LEU A 131 -0.13 0.70 0.23
C LEU A 131 -0.82 2.05 0.40
N THR A 132 -1.57 2.20 1.50
CA THR A 132 -2.29 3.43 1.86
C THR A 132 -1.68 4.12 3.08
N ASN A 133 -0.99 3.36 3.93
CA ASN A 133 -0.32 3.89 5.12
C ASN A 133 1.11 3.35 5.25
N LEU A 134 2.08 4.24 5.22
CA LEU A 134 3.50 3.96 5.42
C LEU A 134 4.01 4.75 6.62
N GLN A 135 4.51 4.04 7.63
CA GLN A 135 5.09 4.66 8.81
C GLN A 135 6.49 4.13 9.04
N ILE A 136 7.47 5.02 9.01
CA ILE A 136 8.87 4.73 9.27
C ILE A 136 9.31 5.66 10.40
N GLN A 137 9.39 5.13 11.61
CA GLN A 137 9.52 5.95 12.81
C GLN A 137 10.73 5.55 13.64
N ASN A 138 11.43 6.54 14.21
CA ASN A 138 12.59 6.31 15.08
C ASN A 138 13.69 5.44 14.45
N CYS A 139 13.81 5.45 13.12
CA CYS A 139 14.86 4.77 12.37
C CYS A 139 16.03 5.74 12.18
N SER A 140 16.80 5.94 13.26
CA SER A 140 17.71 7.08 13.37
C SER A 140 18.81 7.12 12.30
N ASN A 141 19.26 5.96 11.81
CA ASN A 141 20.31 5.83 10.80
C ASN A 141 19.81 5.75 9.35
N LEU A 142 18.50 5.86 9.11
CA LEU A 142 17.94 5.84 7.77
C LEU A 142 18.35 7.11 7.02
N THR A 143 19.06 6.96 5.91
CA THR A 143 19.55 8.08 5.08
C THR A 143 18.71 8.30 3.83
N THR A 144 18.13 7.22 3.28
CA THR A 144 17.47 7.26 1.97
C THR A 144 16.30 6.29 1.89
N ILE A 145 15.20 6.73 1.27
CA ILE A 145 14.05 5.92 0.91
C ILE A 145 13.85 6.04 -0.61
N ASN A 146 13.86 4.91 -1.32
CA ASN A 146 13.60 4.85 -2.75
C ASN A 146 12.30 4.10 -3.05
N GLY A 147 11.68 4.42 -4.19
CA GLY A 147 10.47 3.76 -4.67
C GLY A 147 9.16 4.32 -4.09
N LEU A 148 9.19 5.52 -3.50
CA LEU A 148 7.99 6.22 -3.02
C LEU A 148 7.04 6.58 -4.17
N ASP A 149 7.59 6.94 -5.34
CA ASP A 149 6.87 7.25 -6.57
C ASP A 149 5.95 6.12 -7.06
N ASN A 150 6.25 4.87 -6.69
CA ASN A 150 5.41 3.71 -6.99
C ASN A 150 4.13 3.64 -6.14
N LEU A 151 4.06 4.36 -5.02
CA LEU A 151 3.01 4.22 -4.02
C LEU A 151 1.81 5.14 -4.30
N ILE A 152 1.28 5.12 -5.52
CA ILE A 152 0.19 6.00 -5.99
C ILE A 152 -1.10 5.95 -5.14
N THR A 153 -1.28 4.93 -4.29
CA THR A 153 -2.42 4.81 -3.39
C THR A 153 -2.17 5.34 -1.98
N LEU A 154 -0.96 5.84 -1.69
CA LEU A 154 -0.54 6.24 -0.35
C LEU A 154 -1.30 7.48 0.10
N ASN A 155 -1.97 7.36 1.25
CA ASN A 155 -2.74 8.43 1.85
C ASN A 155 -2.04 9.05 3.07
N SER A 156 -1.21 8.24 3.74
CA SER A 156 -0.53 8.62 4.98
C SER A 156 0.94 8.18 4.94
N LEU A 157 1.84 9.15 5.13
CA LEU A 157 3.29 8.97 5.23
C LEU A 157 3.79 9.61 6.54
N ASN A 158 4.41 8.81 7.40
CA ASN A 158 5.02 9.30 8.63
C ASN A 158 6.49 8.89 8.69
N LEU A 159 7.38 9.89 8.79
CA LEU A 159 8.84 9.72 8.81
C LEU A 159 9.48 10.23 10.11
N ASN A 160 8.71 10.31 11.20
CA ASN A 160 9.16 10.92 12.44
C ASN A 160 10.41 10.25 13.02
N ASN A 161 11.34 11.07 13.51
CA ASN A 161 12.59 10.70 14.16
C ASN A 161 13.53 9.86 13.28
N CYS A 162 13.49 10.04 11.96
CA CYS A 162 14.50 9.52 11.01
C CYS A 162 15.67 10.51 10.89
N GLY A 163 16.48 10.62 11.96
CA GLY A 163 17.44 11.72 12.17
C GLY A 163 18.57 11.89 11.14
N GLN A 164 18.86 10.87 10.33
CA GLN A 164 19.87 10.93 9.27
C GLN A 164 19.28 10.98 7.86
N LEU A 165 17.96 11.07 7.72
CA LEU A 165 17.31 11.13 6.42
C LEU A 165 17.65 12.48 5.77
N THR A 166 18.40 12.45 4.66
CA THR A 166 18.90 13.66 3.98
C THR A 166 18.14 13.97 2.70
N THR A 167 17.58 12.96 2.05
CA THR A 167 16.90 13.08 0.76
C THR A 167 15.55 12.38 0.80
N LEU A 168 14.53 13.01 0.22
CA LEU A 168 13.19 12.44 0.09
C LEU A 168 12.63 12.78 -1.29
N ASN A 169 12.70 11.83 -2.22
CA ASN A 169 12.29 11.98 -3.61
C ASN A 169 11.07 11.11 -3.92
N GLY A 170 10.39 11.39 -5.04
CA GLY A 170 9.27 10.58 -5.51
C GLY A 170 7.95 10.87 -4.78
N LEU A 171 7.82 12.06 -4.19
CA LEU A 171 6.56 12.50 -3.59
C LEU A 171 5.63 13.19 -4.60
N ASP A 172 6.17 13.63 -5.74
CA ASP A 172 5.49 14.36 -6.82
C ASP A 172 4.36 13.58 -7.50
N GLY A 173 4.39 12.24 -7.41
CA GLY A 173 3.36 11.32 -7.88
C GLY A 173 2.36 10.84 -6.81
N LEU A 174 2.49 11.30 -5.55
CA LEU A 174 1.67 10.84 -4.42
C LEU A 174 0.40 11.68 -4.23
N TYR A 175 -0.43 11.76 -5.27
CA TYR A 175 -1.59 12.65 -5.32
C TYR A 175 -2.74 12.33 -4.33
N ARG A 176 -2.68 11.19 -3.62
CA ARG A 176 -3.64 10.86 -2.55
C ARG A 176 -3.10 11.14 -1.15
N LEU A 177 -1.86 11.61 -1.03
CA LEU A 177 -1.21 11.84 0.25
C LEU A 177 -1.83 13.06 0.93
N THR A 178 -2.70 12.80 1.91
CA THR A 178 -3.38 13.85 2.70
C THR A 178 -2.73 14.04 4.06
N ASN A 179 -1.97 13.06 4.53
CA ASN A 179 -1.29 13.13 5.81
C ASN A 179 0.20 12.83 5.64
N PHE A 180 1.02 13.87 5.70
CA PHE A 180 2.47 13.74 5.74
C PHE A 180 3.02 14.36 7.01
N THR A 181 3.80 13.59 7.76
CA THR A 181 4.45 14.06 8.98
C THR A 181 5.91 13.67 8.98
N MET A 182 6.77 14.63 9.30
CA MET A 182 8.20 14.42 9.48
C MET A 182 8.72 15.37 10.54
N VAL A 183 8.96 14.83 11.73
CA VAL A 183 9.62 15.51 12.84
C VAL A 183 11.04 14.97 12.97
N GLY A 184 12.04 15.84 12.92
CA GLY A 184 13.44 15.42 12.86
C GLY A 184 13.85 14.90 11.47
N GLY A 185 15.15 14.67 11.31
CA GLY A 185 15.76 14.41 10.00
C GLY A 185 16.59 15.60 9.51
N ARG A 186 17.25 15.42 8.37
CA ARG A 186 18.17 16.40 7.74
C ARG A 186 17.72 16.80 6.34
N VAL A 187 16.47 16.47 5.97
CA VAL A 187 15.86 16.89 4.71
C VAL A 187 15.66 18.40 4.76
N THR A 188 16.37 19.12 3.88
CA THR A 188 16.37 20.59 3.83
C THR A 188 15.43 21.16 2.77
N SER A 189 15.07 20.35 1.76
CA SER A 189 14.10 20.70 0.72
C SER A 189 13.35 19.44 0.28
N LEU A 190 12.10 19.63 -0.13
CA LEU A 190 11.30 18.58 -0.76
C LEU A 190 11.17 18.95 -2.24
N GLU A 191 12.03 18.38 -3.07
CA GLU A 191 11.96 18.62 -4.51
C GLU A 191 10.59 18.17 -5.05
N ASN A 192 9.95 19.03 -5.84
CA ASN A 192 8.70 18.76 -6.55
C ASN A 192 7.47 18.37 -5.68
N PHE A 193 7.51 18.70 -4.39
CA PHE A 193 6.40 18.46 -3.47
C PHE A 193 5.40 19.63 -3.44
N ASN A 194 4.52 19.72 -4.45
CA ASN A 194 3.38 20.65 -4.43
C ASN A 194 2.11 19.90 -4.02
N ASN A 195 1.50 20.28 -2.89
CA ASN A 195 0.27 19.64 -2.39
C ASN A 195 -0.87 20.63 -2.11
N SER A 196 -1.10 21.63 -2.96
CA SER A 196 -2.26 22.50 -2.74
C SER A 196 -3.04 22.81 -4.01
N SER A 197 -4.37 22.68 -3.88
CA SER A 197 -5.44 23.05 -4.80
C SER A 197 -5.68 22.21 -6.06
N GLU A 198 -4.69 22.00 -6.93
CA GLU A 198 -4.96 21.36 -8.25
C GLU A 198 -5.00 19.82 -8.18
N LEU A 199 -4.26 19.21 -7.24
CA LEU A 199 -4.28 17.77 -6.97
C LEU A 199 -5.56 17.31 -6.27
N GLU A 200 -6.18 18.15 -5.44
CA GLU A 200 -7.51 17.87 -4.88
C GLU A 200 -8.58 17.89 -5.98
N ALA A 201 -8.47 18.79 -6.96
CA ALA A 201 -9.34 18.79 -8.13
C ALA A 201 -9.15 17.51 -8.97
N ALA A 202 -7.90 17.09 -9.18
CA ALA A 202 -7.58 15.83 -9.88
C ALA A 202 -8.06 14.58 -9.11
N ALA A 203 -7.93 14.55 -7.77
CA ALA A 203 -8.41 13.47 -6.93
C ALA A 203 -9.95 13.38 -6.95
N LYS A 204 -10.65 14.52 -6.85
CA LYS A 204 -12.12 14.58 -6.99
C LYS A 204 -12.57 14.10 -8.37
N ALA A 205 -11.88 14.52 -9.44
CA ALA A 205 -12.19 14.08 -10.80
C ALA A 205 -11.98 12.56 -10.97
N ARG A 206 -10.92 12.01 -10.40
CA ARG A 206 -10.63 10.57 -10.46
C ARG A 206 -11.61 9.73 -9.64
N ASP A 207 -11.97 10.20 -8.45
CA ASP A 207 -12.92 9.48 -7.58
C ASP A 207 -14.34 9.53 -8.18
N ALA A 208 -14.72 10.62 -8.85
CA ALA A 208 -15.95 10.69 -9.66
C ALA A 208 -15.92 9.67 -10.82
N ALA A 209 -14.82 9.61 -11.57
CA ALA A 209 -14.67 8.64 -12.66
C ALA A 209 -14.73 7.18 -12.17
N GLN A 210 -14.20 6.88 -10.98
CA GLN A 210 -14.29 5.55 -10.38
C GLN A 210 -15.71 5.19 -9.93
N ALA A 211 -16.50 6.17 -9.45
CA ALA A 211 -17.90 5.98 -9.11
C ALA A 211 -18.76 5.72 -10.35
N ASP A 212 -18.49 6.42 -11.45
CA ASP A 212 -19.15 6.19 -12.74
C ASP A 212 -18.84 4.78 -13.27
N LEU A 213 -17.58 4.36 -13.22
CA LEU A 213 -17.16 3.01 -13.61
C LEU A 213 -17.80 1.91 -12.74
N ALA A 214 -17.96 2.14 -11.44
CA ALA A 214 -18.64 1.19 -10.54
C ALA A 214 -20.14 1.06 -10.87
N THR A 215 -20.77 2.17 -11.26
CA THR A 215 -22.17 2.20 -11.70
C THR A 215 -22.35 1.44 -13.01
N GLU A 216 -21.47 1.65 -13.99
CA GLU A 216 -21.52 0.91 -15.26
C GLU A 216 -21.31 -0.59 -15.08
N ARG A 217 -20.37 -1.02 -14.22
CA ARG A 217 -20.15 -2.44 -13.91
C ARG A 217 -21.38 -3.08 -13.26
N THR A 218 -22.08 -2.35 -12.40
CA THR A 218 -23.33 -2.82 -11.77
C THR A 218 -24.45 -2.95 -12.81
N ASN A 219 -24.58 -1.96 -13.70
CA ASN A 219 -25.54 -2.03 -14.81
C ASN A 219 -25.25 -3.24 -15.72
N HIS A 220 -23.98 -3.47 -16.07
CA HIS A 220 -23.58 -4.64 -16.84
C HIS A 220 -23.95 -5.96 -16.13
N GLN A 221 -23.71 -6.06 -14.83
CA GLN A 221 -24.09 -7.25 -14.05
C GLN A 221 -25.60 -7.46 -14.01
N ASN A 222 -26.39 -6.39 -13.84
CA ASN A 222 -27.85 -6.45 -13.86
C ASN A 222 -28.35 -6.90 -15.24
N THR A 223 -27.81 -6.35 -16.33
CA THR A 223 -28.14 -6.79 -17.70
C THR A 223 -27.83 -8.27 -17.92
N GLN A 224 -26.66 -8.75 -17.44
CA GLN A 224 -26.29 -10.17 -17.51
C GLN A 224 -27.22 -11.06 -16.67
N GLN A 225 -27.70 -10.57 -15.52
CA GLN A 225 -28.65 -11.28 -14.67
C GLN A 225 -30.04 -11.35 -15.30
N THR A 226 -30.53 -10.26 -15.90
CA THR A 226 -31.78 -10.23 -16.68
C THR A 226 -31.72 -11.16 -17.89
N LEU A 227 -30.58 -11.19 -18.60
CA LEU A 227 -30.35 -12.12 -19.70
C LEU A 227 -30.41 -13.58 -19.25
N LYS A 228 -29.84 -13.93 -18.09
CA LYS A 228 -29.92 -15.27 -17.50
C LYS A 228 -31.35 -15.69 -17.15
N VAL A 229 -32.12 -14.81 -16.51
CA VAL A 229 -33.54 -15.05 -16.17
C VAL A 229 -34.35 -15.26 -17.45
N TRP A 230 -34.15 -14.40 -18.46
CA TRP A 230 -34.84 -14.48 -19.74
C TRP A 230 -34.52 -15.79 -20.50
N THR A 231 -33.25 -16.24 -20.52
CA THR A 231 -32.88 -17.55 -21.10
C THR A 231 -33.45 -18.75 -20.36
N ALA A 232 -33.75 -18.63 -19.07
CA ALA A 232 -34.35 -19.70 -18.27
C ALA A 232 -35.88 -19.76 -18.43
N GLU A 233 -36.54 -18.63 -18.73
CA GLU A 233 -37.99 -18.52 -18.85
C GLU A 233 -38.52 -18.70 -20.29
N PHE A 234 -37.74 -18.38 -21.32
CA PHE A 234 -38.23 -18.28 -22.71
C PHE A 234 -37.41 -19.06 -23.75
N GLY A 235 -36.66 -20.10 -23.34
CA GLY A 235 -35.99 -20.98 -24.30
C GLY A 235 -36.99 -21.71 -25.19
N ASP A 236 -37.26 -21.17 -26.39
CA ASP A 236 -37.48 -21.89 -27.67
C ASP A 236 -38.10 -21.01 -28.80
N ASN A 237 -37.61 -19.77 -29.01
CA ASN A 237 -37.91 -19.03 -30.26
C ASN A 237 -36.64 -18.52 -30.99
N PRO A 238 -36.19 -19.19 -32.07
CA PRO A 238 -34.88 -18.94 -32.69
C PRO A 238 -34.67 -17.55 -33.31
N GLU A 239 -35.72 -16.92 -33.85
CA GLU A 239 -35.58 -15.62 -34.54
C GLU A 239 -35.45 -14.44 -33.58
N GLU A 240 -36.18 -14.46 -32.46
CA GLU A 240 -36.07 -13.45 -31.41
C GLU A 240 -34.76 -13.58 -30.64
N VAL A 241 -34.26 -14.81 -30.44
CA VAL A 241 -32.94 -15.07 -29.87
C VAL A 241 -31.82 -14.54 -30.77
N LYS A 242 -31.97 -14.65 -32.10
CA LYS A 242 -31.00 -14.09 -33.05
C LYS A 242 -30.99 -12.57 -33.02
N ALA A 243 -32.16 -11.92 -33.05
CA ALA A 243 -32.27 -10.46 -32.96
C ALA A 243 -31.73 -9.92 -31.62
N ALA A 244 -32.01 -10.60 -30.50
CA ALA A 244 -31.50 -10.22 -29.19
C ALA A 244 -29.98 -10.42 -29.08
N ARG A 245 -29.44 -11.50 -29.68
CA ARG A 245 -27.99 -11.75 -29.75
C ARG A 245 -27.27 -10.68 -30.57
N ASP A 246 -27.83 -10.32 -31.73
CA ASP A 246 -27.26 -9.30 -32.60
C ASP A 246 -27.27 -7.92 -31.94
N LYS A 247 -28.35 -7.60 -31.19
CA LYS A 247 -28.43 -6.39 -30.37
C LYS A 247 -27.41 -6.38 -29.23
N ASN A 248 -27.28 -7.46 -28.47
CA ASN A 248 -26.26 -7.57 -27.41
C ASN A 248 -24.84 -7.48 -27.95
N GLN A 249 -24.59 -8.00 -29.16
CA GLN A 249 -23.28 -7.90 -29.80
C GLN A 249 -22.98 -6.47 -30.26
N ALA A 250 -24.00 -5.71 -30.68
CA ALA A 250 -23.89 -4.28 -30.96
C ALA A 250 -23.63 -3.47 -29.67
N ASP A 251 -24.34 -3.77 -28.58
CA ASP A 251 -24.14 -3.13 -27.28
C ASP A 251 -22.73 -3.41 -26.72
N LEU A 252 -22.22 -4.64 -26.89
CA LEU A 252 -20.85 -5.01 -26.53
C LEU A 252 -19.80 -4.25 -27.37
N ALA A 253 -20.04 -4.09 -28.67
CA ALA A 253 -19.16 -3.32 -29.55
C ALA A 253 -19.14 -1.83 -29.17
N GLN A 254 -20.29 -1.28 -28.78
CA GLN A 254 -20.39 0.09 -28.28
C GLN A 254 -19.67 0.27 -26.94
N ALA A 255 -19.81 -0.69 -26.01
CA ALA A 255 -19.09 -0.69 -24.74
C ALA A 255 -17.57 -0.81 -24.94
N GLN A 256 -17.11 -1.64 -25.89
CA GLN A 256 -15.69 -1.76 -26.22
C GLN A 256 -15.13 -0.45 -26.81
N LYS A 257 -15.94 0.25 -27.60
CA LYS A 257 -15.60 1.57 -28.15
C LYS A 257 -15.52 2.63 -27.04
N ALA A 258 -16.43 2.60 -26.07
CA ALA A 258 -16.39 3.46 -24.89
C ALA A 258 -15.13 3.18 -24.04
N TYR A 259 -14.79 1.92 -23.78
CA TYR A 259 -13.57 1.53 -23.08
C TYR A 259 -12.28 1.99 -23.80
N THR A 260 -12.28 1.92 -25.12
CA THR A 260 -11.12 2.39 -25.91
C THR A 260 -11.02 3.92 -25.88
N ALA A 261 -12.14 4.64 -25.86
CA ALA A 261 -12.17 6.09 -25.66
C ALA A 261 -11.71 6.47 -24.25
N GLU A 262 -12.07 5.69 -23.23
CA GLU A 262 -11.62 5.86 -21.84
C GLU A 262 -10.10 5.63 -21.71
N GLN A 263 -9.55 4.61 -22.38
CA GLN A 263 -8.09 4.44 -22.44
C GLN A 263 -7.38 5.59 -23.17
N ALA A 264 -7.99 6.13 -24.22
CA ALA A 264 -7.47 7.29 -24.93
C ALA A 264 -7.48 8.55 -24.05
N GLU A 265 -8.57 8.78 -23.30
CA GLU A 265 -8.65 9.90 -22.35
C GLU A 265 -7.65 9.70 -21.19
N HIS A 266 -7.51 8.49 -20.65
CA HIS A 266 -6.48 8.18 -19.66
C HIS A 266 -5.05 8.47 -20.16
N ASN A 267 -4.75 8.11 -21.42
CA ASN A 267 -3.46 8.41 -22.03
C ASN A 267 -3.27 9.90 -22.33
N LYS A 268 -4.36 10.61 -22.65
CA LYS A 268 -4.36 12.07 -22.81
C LYS A 268 -4.12 12.76 -21.47
N THR A 269 -4.82 12.37 -20.40
CA THR A 269 -4.54 12.82 -19.03
C THR A 269 -3.12 12.50 -18.61
N LYS A 270 -2.58 11.32 -18.96
CA LYS A 270 -1.18 10.96 -18.72
C LYS A 270 -0.21 11.91 -19.46
N THR A 271 -0.55 12.30 -20.69
CA THR A 271 0.25 13.24 -21.50
C THR A 271 0.15 14.67 -20.95
N GLU A 272 -1.05 15.11 -20.55
CA GLU A 272 -1.28 16.39 -19.88
C GLU A 272 -0.50 16.45 -18.55
N LEU A 273 -0.55 15.40 -17.74
CA LEU A 273 0.27 15.27 -16.52
C LEU A 273 1.79 15.32 -16.81
N THR A 274 2.21 14.81 -17.97
CA THR A 274 3.61 14.89 -18.41
C THR A 274 3.98 16.31 -18.82
N ASN A 275 3.07 17.06 -19.44
CA ASN A 275 3.28 18.46 -19.79
C ASN A 275 3.25 19.37 -18.54
N THR A 276 2.34 19.12 -17.60
CA THR A 276 2.31 19.82 -16.30
C THR A 276 3.56 19.50 -15.46
N LYS A 277 4.19 18.33 -15.65
CA LYS A 277 5.51 18.02 -15.07
C LYS A 277 6.62 18.93 -15.61
N VAL A 278 6.64 19.20 -16.92
CA VAL A 278 7.60 20.14 -17.54
C VAL A 278 7.43 21.57 -16.99
N GLU A 279 6.20 22.00 -16.71
CA GLU A 279 5.94 23.29 -16.06
C GLU A 279 6.31 23.30 -14.57
N ARG A 280 6.18 22.16 -13.86
CA ARG A 280 6.60 22.00 -12.45
C ARG A 280 8.11 22.04 -12.24
N ASP A 281 8.86 21.43 -13.15
CA ASP A 281 10.34 21.47 -13.15
C ASP A 281 10.90 22.90 -13.34
N SER A 282 10.01 23.87 -13.62
CA SER A 282 10.31 25.30 -13.74
C SER A 282 10.04 26.10 -12.46
N GLN A 283 9.44 25.51 -11.41
CA GLN A 283 9.11 26.18 -10.15
C GLN A 283 10.17 25.94 -9.06
N PRO A 284 10.42 26.91 -8.16
CA PRO A 284 11.42 26.75 -7.10
C PRO A 284 10.96 25.78 -5.99
N ASN A 285 11.92 25.00 -5.47
CA ASN A 285 11.72 24.09 -4.33
C ASN A 285 11.17 24.83 -3.10
N ILE A 286 10.17 24.23 -2.42
CA ILE A 286 9.66 24.73 -1.13
C ILE A 286 10.39 24.07 0.05
N THR A 287 10.52 24.81 1.14
CA THR A 287 11.11 24.33 2.40
C THR A 287 10.10 23.52 3.21
N LEU A 288 10.60 22.66 4.10
CA LEU A 288 9.75 21.85 4.99
C LEU A 288 8.87 22.72 5.92
N ALA A 289 9.37 23.89 6.32
CA ALA A 289 8.65 24.83 7.17
C ALA A 289 7.44 25.45 6.44
N GLU A 290 7.60 25.82 5.17
CA GLU A 290 6.53 26.33 4.32
C GLU A 290 5.44 25.28 4.10
N TYR A 291 5.83 24.01 3.97
CA TYR A 291 4.87 22.91 3.88
C TYR A 291 4.04 22.70 5.16
N GLN A 292 4.69 22.69 6.34
CA GLN A 292 3.98 22.49 7.61
C GLN A 292 2.93 23.58 7.86
N GLN A 293 3.20 24.81 7.41
CA GLN A 293 2.28 25.93 7.48
C GLN A 293 1.07 25.77 6.53
N LEU A 294 1.26 25.20 5.34
CA LEU A 294 0.16 24.89 4.41
C LEU A 294 -0.79 23.84 4.97
N LEU A 295 -0.28 22.83 5.68
CA LEU A 295 -1.10 21.81 6.35
C LEU A 295 -1.94 22.39 7.49
N ASP A 296 -1.36 23.28 8.30
CA ASP A 296 -2.10 23.92 9.40
C ASP A 296 -3.21 24.85 8.88
N ASN A 297 -3.01 25.48 7.71
CA ASN A 297 -4.01 26.31 7.03
C ASN A 297 -5.15 25.51 6.36
N GLN A 298 -4.99 24.18 6.21
CA GLN A 298 -6.03 23.29 5.67
C GLN A 298 -6.90 22.63 6.76
N LYS A 299 -6.65 22.90 8.04
CA LYS A 299 -7.58 22.51 9.10
C LYS A 299 -8.87 23.32 8.96
N PRO A 300 -10.06 22.68 8.88
CA PRO A 300 -11.31 23.42 8.92
C PRO A 300 -11.39 24.23 10.23
N GLU A 301 -11.67 25.53 10.13
CA GLU A 301 -11.93 26.38 11.30
C GLU A 301 -12.96 25.70 12.19
N GLU A 302 -12.61 25.46 13.45
CA GLU A 302 -13.56 25.03 14.47
C GLU A 302 -14.67 26.10 14.54
N LEU A 303 -15.89 25.71 14.17
CA LEU A 303 -17.07 26.55 14.34
C LEU A 303 -17.13 26.98 15.81
N PRO A 304 -17.25 28.29 16.11
CA PRO A 304 -17.31 28.76 17.47
C PRO A 304 -18.53 28.15 18.18
N ALA A 305 -18.28 27.57 19.35
CA ALA A 305 -19.32 27.03 20.21
C ALA A 305 -20.24 28.17 20.67
N ASN A 306 -21.45 28.19 20.14
CA ASN A 306 -22.60 28.95 20.66
C ASN A 306 -23.70 27.97 21.05
#